data_AF-A0AAD7IUI4-F1
#
_entry.id   AF-A0AAD7IUI4-F1
#
_cell.length_a   1.000
_cell.length_b   1.000
_cell.length_c   1.000
_cell.angle_alpha   90.00
_cell.angle_beta   90.00
_cell.angle_gamma   90.00
#
_symmetry.space_group_name_H-M   'P 1'
#
loop_
_entity.id
_entity.type
_entity.pdbx_description
1 polymer ?
#
loop_
_entity_poly.entity_id
_entity_poly.type
_entity_poly.pdbx_seq_one_letter_code
_entity_poly.pdbx_strand_id
1 'polypeptide(L)'
;DLKIMGDIKFIQKMIAHPSMRDDAGVRAIAPSPETRSDEDIREYAKQTAFTSCHPIGTMLPREKDGVVNPSLLVYGTANLANAFVKTLF
;
A
#
# COMPACT_ATOMS: atom_id res chain seq x y z
N ASP A 1 -5.24 -7.17 -1.16
CA ASP A 1 -5.38 -6.51 -2.47
C ASP A 1 -4.66 -7.36 -3.53
N LEU A 2 -5.27 -7.59 -4.69
CA LEU A 2 -4.64 -8.31 -5.81
C LEU A 2 -3.38 -7.60 -6.32
N LYS A 3 -3.28 -6.28 -6.13
CA LYS A 3 -2.13 -5.47 -6.51
C LYS A 3 -0.83 -5.91 -5.82
N ILE A 4 -0.90 -6.24 -4.52
CA ILE A 4 0.25 -6.69 -3.73
C ILE A 4 0.89 -7.95 -4.34
N MET A 5 0.08 -8.89 -4.84
CA MET A 5 0.61 -10.09 -5.50
C MET A 5 1.35 -9.75 -6.81
N GLY A 6 0.84 -8.77 -7.56
CA GLY A 6 1.50 -8.24 -8.75
C GLY A 6 2.84 -7.58 -8.44
N ASP A 7 2.88 -6.79 -7.36
CA ASP A 7 4.11 -6.12 -6.90
C ASP A 7 5.19 -7.13 -6.51
N ILE A 8 4.82 -8.20 -5.79
CA ILE A 8 5.74 -9.29 -5.43
C ILE A 8 6.32 -9.96 -6.68
N LYS A 9 5.49 -10.31 -7.66
CA LYS A 9 5.94 -10.89 -8.94
C LYS A 9 6.88 -9.95 -9.69
N PHE A 10 6.58 -8.65 -9.69
CA PHE A 10 7.43 -7.65 -10.32
C PHE A 10 8.82 -7.56 -9.65
N ILE A 11 8.86 -7.55 -8.32
CA ILE A 11 10.12 -7.54 -7.56
C ILE A 11 10.93 -8.81 -7.84
N GLN A 12 10.30 -9.99 -7.87
CA GLN A 12 10.98 -11.24 -8.23
C GLN A 12 11.59 -11.17 -9.64
N LYS A 13 10.87 -10.62 -10.62
CA LYS A 13 11.37 -10.41 -11.98
C LYS A 13 12.54 -9.41 -12.03
N MET A 14 12.47 -8.34 -11.24
CA MET A 14 13.54 -7.34 -11.15
C MET A 14 14.83 -7.97 -10.61
N ILE A 15 14.75 -8.74 -9.53
CA ILE A 15 15.91 -9.41 -8.92
C ILE A 15 16.52 -10.45 -9.88
N ALA A 16 15.69 -11.10 -10.71
CA ALA A 16 16.16 -12.06 -11.71
C ALA A 16 16.84 -11.43 -12.94
N HIS A 17 16.75 -10.10 -13.11
CA HIS A 17 17.39 -9.40 -14.25
C HIS A 17 18.93 -9.48 -14.16
N PRO A 18 19.66 -9.66 -15.28
CA PRO A 18 21.12 -9.84 -15.26
C PRO A 18 21.88 -8.72 -14.52
N SER A 19 21.45 -7.46 -14.68
CA SER A 19 22.07 -6.34 -13.97
C SER A 19 21.95 -6.41 -12.45
N MET A 20 20.89 -7.06 -11.94
CA MET A 20 20.69 -7.26 -10.50
C MET A 20 21.37 -8.56 -10.05
N ARG A 21 21.17 -9.65 -10.80
CA ARG A 21 21.61 -10.99 -10.45
C ARG A 21 23.11 -11.21 -10.63
N ASP A 22 23.65 -10.78 -11.77
CA ASP A 22 24.99 -11.12 -12.22
C ASP A 22 25.95 -9.97 -11.97
N ASP A 23 25.58 -8.74 -12.37
CA ASP A 23 26.45 -7.56 -12.20
C ASP A 23 26.50 -7.10 -10.74
N ALA A 24 25.34 -7.01 -10.09
CA ALA A 24 25.24 -6.58 -8.68
C ALA A 24 25.25 -7.74 -7.67
N GLY A 25 25.22 -9.01 -8.13
CA GLY A 25 25.26 -10.19 -7.27
C GLY A 25 24.05 -10.35 -6.32
N VAL A 26 22.93 -9.67 -6.57
CA VAL A 26 21.76 -9.66 -5.70
C VAL A 26 21.07 -11.03 -5.70
N ARG A 27 20.58 -11.44 -4.53
CA ARG A 27 19.82 -12.67 -4.32
C ARG A 27 18.58 -12.36 -3.48
N ALA A 28 17.45 -12.96 -3.84
CA ALA A 28 16.22 -12.82 -3.06
C ALA A 28 16.36 -13.59 -1.73
N ILE A 29 16.13 -12.89 -0.62
CA ILE A 29 16.05 -13.50 0.73
C ILE A 29 14.59 -13.81 1.08
N ALA A 30 13.66 -12.95 0.65
CA ALA A 30 12.24 -13.12 0.81
C ALA A 30 11.47 -12.51 -0.39
N PRO A 31 10.37 -13.10 -0.86
CA PRO A 31 9.91 -14.45 -0.51
C PRO A 31 10.93 -15.54 -0.90
N SER A 32 10.76 -16.73 -0.34
CA SER A 32 11.64 -17.87 -0.64
C SER A 32 11.69 -18.16 -2.16
N PRO A 33 12.82 -18.65 -2.72
CA PRO A 33 12.88 -19.10 -4.12
C PRO A 33 11.85 -20.18 -4.50
N GLU A 34 11.28 -20.87 -3.51
CA GLU A 34 10.20 -21.85 -3.69
C GLU A 34 8.82 -21.22 -3.81
N THR A 35 8.65 -19.95 -3.44
CA THR A 35 7.40 -19.20 -3.59
C THR A 35 7.20 -18.83 -5.06
N ARG A 36 6.58 -19.73 -5.83
CA ARG A 36 6.41 -19.59 -7.29
C ARG A 36 4.96 -19.61 -7.75
N SER A 37 4.09 -20.32 -7.04
CA SER A 37 2.68 -20.36 -7.41
C SER A 37 1.92 -19.13 -6.91
N ASP A 38 0.80 -18.82 -7.56
CA ASP A 38 -0.06 -17.72 -7.12
C ASP A 38 -0.63 -17.92 -5.72
N GLU A 39 -0.82 -19.18 -5.30
CA GLU A 39 -1.26 -19.50 -3.94
C GLU A 39 -0.14 -19.27 -2.92
N ASP A 40 1.10 -19.66 -3.23
CA ASP A 40 2.24 -19.39 -2.35
C ASP A 40 2.47 -17.88 -2.18
N ILE A 41 2.37 -17.13 -3.27
CA ILE A 41 2.53 -15.67 -3.26
C ILE A 41 1.40 -15.03 -2.46
N ARG A 42 0.17 -15.51 -2.62
CA ARG A 42 -0.98 -15.04 -1.83
C ARG A 42 -0.78 -15.30 -0.35
N GLU A 43 -0.34 -16.49 0.02
CA GLU A 43 -0.14 -16.85 1.42
C GLU A 43 1.02 -16.07 2.03
N TYR A 44 2.13 -15.94 1.32
CA TYR A 44 3.24 -15.06 1.71
C TYR A 44 2.78 -13.61 1.90
N ALA A 45 1.99 -13.07 0.97
CA ALA A 45 1.48 -11.70 1.06
C ALA A 45 0.59 -11.52 2.31
N LYS A 46 -0.25 -12.48 2.66
CA LYS A 46 -1.07 -12.41 3.88
C LYS A 46 -0.23 -12.42 5.16
N GLN A 47 0.81 -13.25 5.20
CA GLN A 47 1.65 -13.42 6.38
C GLN A 47 2.61 -12.25 6.61
N THR A 48 3.00 -11.57 5.54
CA THR A 48 4.04 -10.52 5.59
C THR A 48 3.51 -9.11 5.40
N ALA A 49 2.28 -8.94 4.90
CA ALA A 49 1.68 -7.63 4.78
C ALA A 49 1.57 -6.97 6.15
N PHE A 50 2.03 -5.73 6.22
CA PHE A 50 1.95 -4.89 7.41
C PHE A 50 1.36 -3.54 7.04
N THR A 51 0.70 -2.91 8.02
CA THR A 51 0.14 -1.58 7.84
C THR A 51 1.28 -0.56 7.82
N SER A 52 1.40 0.23 6.76
CA SER A 52 2.42 1.29 6.66
C SER A 52 2.16 2.50 7.57
N CYS A 53 1.12 2.44 8.42
CA CYS A 53 0.73 3.51 9.34
C CYS A 53 0.47 4.88 8.68
N HIS A 54 -0.05 4.89 7.45
CA HIS A 54 -0.50 6.09 6.73
C HIS A 54 -2.04 6.13 6.57
N PRO A 55 -2.83 6.22 7.66
CA PRO A 55 -4.28 6.31 7.56
C PRO A 55 -4.68 7.70 7.00
N ILE A 56 -5.32 7.71 5.83
CA ILE A 56 -5.81 8.91 5.13
C ILE A 56 -7.25 8.66 4.60
N GLY A 57 -7.89 9.68 4.02
CA GLY A 57 -9.14 9.52 3.27
C GLY A 57 -10.44 9.89 4.01
N THR A 58 -10.39 10.69 5.08
CA THR A 58 -11.62 11.15 5.77
C THR A 58 -12.25 12.42 5.17
N MET A 59 -11.62 12.99 4.14
CA MET A 59 -12.12 14.16 3.41
C MET A 59 -12.79 13.72 2.10
N LEU A 60 -14.13 13.71 2.09
CA LEU A 60 -14.96 13.38 0.93
C LEU A 60 -16.17 14.32 0.89
N PRO A 61 -16.89 14.42 -0.24
CA PRO A 61 -18.21 15.05 -0.27
C PRO A 61 -19.15 14.44 0.78
N ARG A 62 -20.05 15.26 1.33
CA ARG A 62 -20.98 14.81 2.38
C ARG A 62 -21.87 13.65 1.93
N GLU A 63 -22.22 13.62 0.65
CA GLU A 63 -23.04 12.59 -0.01
C GLU A 63 -22.32 11.23 -0.14
N LYS A 64 -21.01 11.21 0.10
CA LYS A 64 -20.16 10.01 0.11
C LYS A 64 -19.61 9.70 1.51
N ASP A 65 -20.37 10.07 2.54
CA ASP A 65 -20.02 9.86 3.95
C ASP A 65 -18.72 10.56 4.39
N GLY A 66 -18.35 11.66 3.71
CA GLY A 66 -17.23 12.49 4.11
C GLY A 66 -17.47 13.27 5.41
N VAL A 67 -16.39 13.44 6.20
CA VAL A 67 -16.45 14.08 7.53
C VAL A 67 -16.12 15.57 7.46
N VAL A 68 -15.19 15.94 6.58
CA VAL A 68 -14.72 17.33 6.41
C VAL A 68 -14.77 17.77 4.95
N ASN A 69 -14.99 19.07 4.73
CA ASN A 69 -15.00 19.68 3.40
C ASN A 69 -13.56 20.06 2.94
N PRO A 70 -13.36 20.52 1.69
CA PRO A 70 -12.04 20.95 1.18
C PRO A 70 -11.39 22.12 1.93
N SER A 71 -12.16 22.86 2.73
CA SER A 71 -11.67 23.91 3.63
C SER A 71 -11.38 23.39 5.04
N LEU A 72 -11.32 22.07 5.22
CA LEU A 72 -11.05 21.35 6.47
C LEU A 72 -12.09 21.56 7.58
N LEU A 73 -13.28 22.03 7.24
CA LEU A 73 -14.37 22.23 8.20
C LEU A 73 -15.25 20.98 8.31
N VAL A 74 -15.61 20.64 9.54
CA VAL A 74 -16.49 19.50 9.85
C VAL A 74 -17.93 19.85 9.48
N TYR A 75 -18.56 19.02 8.63
CA TYR A 75 -19.96 19.20 8.25
C TYR A 75 -20.90 19.19 9.47
N GLY A 76 -21.86 20.12 9.51
CA GLY A 76 -22.86 20.21 10.58
C GLY A 76 -22.38 20.88 11.87
N THR A 77 -21.19 21.49 11.87
CA THR A 77 -20.65 22.24 13.02
C THR A 77 -20.33 23.67 12.63
N ALA A 78 -20.34 24.59 13.60
CA ALA A 78 -19.86 25.95 13.40
C ALA A 78 -18.37 26.04 13.78
N ASN A 79 -17.50 26.37 12.82
CA ASN A 79 -16.08 26.69 13.03
C ASN A 79 -15.21 25.61 13.70
N LEU A 80 -15.52 24.32 13.53
CA LEU A 80 -14.60 23.23 13.91
C LEU A 80 -13.77 22.79 12.70
N ALA A 81 -12.45 22.93 12.80
CA ALA A 81 -11.50 22.52 11.77
C ALA A 81 -10.70 21.28 12.17
N ASN A 82 -10.45 20.38 11.23
CA ASN A 82 -9.55 19.23 11.40
C ASN A 82 -8.25 19.47 10.63
N ALA A 83 -7.14 19.76 11.33
CA ALA A 83 -5.84 20.07 10.73
C ALA A 83 -4.87 18.85 10.64
N PHE A 84 -5.38 17.63 10.76
CA PHE A 84 -4.55 16.42 10.80
C PHE A 84 -4.27 15.80 9.43
N VAL A 85 -3.11 15.14 9.30
CA VAL A 85 -2.62 14.39 8.12
C VAL A 85 -3.64 13.37 7.57
N LYS A 86 -4.64 12.94 8.36
CA LYS A 86 -5.72 12.04 7.94
C LYS A 86 -6.59 12.59 6.78
N THR A 87 -6.49 13.89 6.47
CA THR A 87 -7.24 14.53 5.39
C THR A 87 -6.50 14.54 4.04
N LEU A 88 -5.34 13.88 3.91
CA LEU A 88 -4.68 13.78 2.60
C LEU A 88 -5.58 13.05 1.58
N PHE A 89 -5.65 13.68 0.40
CA PHE A 89 -6.56 13.49 -0.72
C PHE A 89 -6.74 12.03 -1.20
#